data_AF-A0A4Q9N8V7-F1
#
_entry.id   AF-A0A4Q9N8V7-F1
#
_cell.length_a   1.000
_cell.length_b   1.000
_cell.length_c   1.000
_cell.angle_alpha   90.00
_cell.angle_beta   90.00
_cell.angle_gamma   90.00
#
_symmetry.space_group_name_H-M   'P 1'
#
loop_
_entity.id
_entity.type
_entity.pdbx_description
1 polymer ?
#
loop_
_entity_poly.entity_id
_entity_poly.type
_entity_poly.pdbx_seq_one_letter_code
_entity_poly.pdbx_strand_id
1 'polypeptide(L)'
;MPANATITDPEYYRAAMSYQEWKREPTTAQVLFGLQLPYRPPRSLVGRFFWRQRLWVEVTFALSMLEPWERFLVMVVFYLTLGLLLTGMTLYLPHHLAQMQTRAAYYLFGRDGVSTYASLGTSGADLFRSAVNSSLASIASAGSYTASLAGWGSQAAEL
;
A
#
# COMPACT_ATOMS: atom_id res chain seq x y z
N MET A 1 -23.91 3.73 -46.21
CA MET A 1 -22.66 3.76 -45.42
C MET A 1 -22.50 5.18 -44.89
N PRO A 2 -22.50 5.44 -43.57
CA PRO A 2 -22.33 6.82 -43.11
C PRO A 2 -20.92 7.31 -43.47
N ALA A 3 -20.85 8.50 -44.06
CA ALA A 3 -19.62 9.12 -44.53
C ALA A 3 -18.68 9.43 -43.36
N ASN A 4 -17.39 9.14 -43.54
CA ASN A 4 -16.32 9.52 -42.62
C ASN A 4 -16.11 11.04 -42.74
N ALA A 5 -16.87 11.84 -41.99
CA ALA A 5 -16.66 13.28 -41.92
C ALA A 5 -15.32 13.57 -41.23
N THR A 6 -14.33 14.00 -42.00
CA THR A 6 -13.05 14.47 -41.47
C THR A 6 -13.28 15.81 -40.76
N ILE A 7 -13.15 15.81 -39.45
CA ILE A 7 -13.36 16.99 -38.61
C ILE A 7 -12.11 17.87 -38.72
N THR A 8 -12.27 19.09 -39.26
CA THR A 8 -11.16 19.99 -39.61
C THR A 8 -10.78 20.97 -38.50
N ASP A 9 -11.58 21.07 -37.45
CA ASP A 9 -11.30 22.00 -36.36
C ASP A 9 -10.22 21.44 -35.42
N PRO A 10 -9.06 22.10 -35.25
CA PRO A 10 -8.00 21.63 -34.36
C PRO A 10 -8.43 21.60 -32.89
N GLU A 11 -9.39 22.46 -32.51
CA GLU A 11 -9.98 22.51 -31.16
C GLU A 11 -10.93 21.35 -30.88
N TYR A 12 -11.41 20.65 -31.92
CA TYR A 12 -12.34 19.52 -31.74
C TYR A 12 -11.74 18.42 -30.87
N TYR A 13 -10.43 18.16 -30.97
CA TYR A 13 -9.75 17.14 -30.17
C TYR A 13 -9.43 17.59 -28.73
N ARG A 14 -9.52 18.88 -28.44
CA ARG A 14 -9.22 19.47 -27.12
C ARG A 14 -10.46 19.74 -26.28
N ALA A 15 -11.63 19.84 -26.90
CA ALA A 15 -12.88 20.04 -26.18
C ALA A 15 -13.12 18.90 -25.17
N ALA A 16 -13.42 19.25 -23.92
CA ALA A 16 -13.68 18.31 -22.83
C ALA A 16 -14.84 17.33 -23.10
N MET A 17 -15.64 17.61 -24.13
CA MET A 17 -16.77 16.79 -24.59
C MET A 17 -16.60 16.24 -26.01
N SER A 18 -15.37 16.25 -26.55
CA SER A 18 -15.10 15.61 -27.84
C SER A 18 -15.33 14.10 -27.77
N TYR A 19 -15.74 13.50 -28.89
CA TYR A 19 -15.98 12.06 -28.98
C TYR A 19 -14.77 11.21 -28.56
N GLN A 20 -13.56 11.73 -28.81
CA GLN A 20 -12.30 11.08 -28.46
C GLN A 20 -12.02 11.16 -26.96
N GLU A 21 -12.35 12.28 -26.31
CA GLU A 21 -12.19 12.47 -24.86
C GLU A 21 -13.12 11.54 -24.06
N TRP A 22 -14.38 11.37 -24.50
CA TRP A 22 -15.32 10.44 -23.86
C TRP A 22 -14.88 8.96 -23.92
N LYS A 23 -14.03 8.62 -24.90
CA LYS A 23 -13.45 7.28 -25.05
C LYS A 23 -12.10 7.11 -24.35
N ARG A 24 -11.47 8.18 -23.85
CA ARG A 24 -10.21 8.06 -23.14
C ARG A 24 -10.40 7.27 -21.85
N GLU A 25 -9.57 6.24 -21.70
CA GLU A 25 -9.47 5.50 -20.45
C GLU A 25 -8.52 6.26 -19.52
N PRO A 26 -8.95 6.61 -18.31
CA PRO A 26 -8.09 7.32 -17.37
C PRO A 26 -6.89 6.44 -17.03
N THR A 27 -5.70 7.01 -17.15
CA THR A 27 -4.45 6.32 -16.82
C THR A 27 -4.36 6.11 -15.32
N THR A 28 -3.78 4.99 -14.87
CA THR A 28 -3.63 4.68 -13.44
C THR A 28 -2.89 5.78 -12.66
N ALA A 29 -1.91 6.44 -13.29
CA ALA A 29 -1.21 7.59 -12.71
C ALA A 29 -2.14 8.79 -12.49
N GLN A 30 -3.09 9.02 -13.38
CA GLN A 30 -4.08 10.10 -13.24
C GLN A 30 -5.05 9.83 -12.07
N VAL A 31 -5.36 8.56 -11.79
CA VAL A 31 -6.15 8.19 -10.61
C VAL A 31 -5.39 8.41 -9.31
N LEU A 32 -4.09 8.12 -9.31
CA LEU A 32 -3.25 8.22 -8.12
C LEU A 32 -2.85 9.67 -7.80
N PHE A 33 -2.45 10.44 -8.81
CA PHE A 33 -1.88 11.78 -8.65
C PHE A 33 -2.75 12.91 -9.21
N GLY A 34 -3.82 12.60 -9.94
CA GLY A 34 -4.72 13.63 -10.48
C GLY A 34 -5.52 14.31 -9.36
N LEU A 35 -5.59 15.65 -9.42
CA LEU A 35 -6.42 16.44 -8.50
C LEU A 35 -7.91 16.11 -8.67
N GLN A 36 -8.35 15.93 -9.92
CA GLN A 36 -9.72 15.53 -10.24
C GLN A 36 -9.81 14.02 -10.42
N LEU A 37 -10.74 13.40 -9.70
CA LEU A 37 -11.01 11.98 -9.82
C LEU A 37 -11.79 11.72 -11.12
N PRO A 38 -11.31 10.86 -12.03
CA PRO A 38 -12.08 10.51 -13.21
C PRO A 38 -13.33 9.72 -12.80
N TYR A 39 -14.46 10.02 -13.44
CA TYR A 39 -15.76 9.38 -13.16
C TYR A 39 -15.76 7.88 -13.51
N ARG A 40 -14.88 7.43 -14.42
CA ARG A 40 -14.75 6.03 -14.81
C ARG A 40 -13.60 5.34 -14.05
N PRO A 41 -13.81 4.10 -13.58
CA PRO A 41 -12.73 3.32 -13.00
C PRO A 41 -11.70 2.91 -14.07
N PRO A 42 -10.39 2.93 -13.77
CA PRO A 42 -9.36 2.46 -14.69
C PRO A 42 -9.45 0.93 -14.88
N ARG A 43 -8.99 0.43 -16.04
CA ARG A 43 -9.03 -1.02 -16.34
C ARG A 43 -8.10 -1.86 -15.47
N SER A 44 -6.98 -1.29 -15.02
CA SER A 44 -6.02 -1.97 -14.15
C SER A 44 -6.65 -2.35 -12.80
N LEU A 45 -6.38 -3.56 -12.31
CA LEU A 45 -6.88 -4.04 -11.01
C LEU A 45 -6.42 -3.14 -9.84
N VAL A 46 -5.13 -2.80 -9.83
CA VAL A 46 -4.52 -1.94 -8.80
C VAL A 46 -5.13 -0.53 -8.83
N GLY A 47 -5.26 0.06 -10.02
CA GLY A 47 -5.91 1.35 -10.18
C GLY A 47 -7.36 1.35 -9.72
N ARG A 48 -8.10 0.26 -9.95
CA ARG A 48 -9.50 0.13 -9.51
C ARG A 48 -9.61 0.08 -7.99
N PHE A 49 -8.68 -0.60 -7.32
CA PHE A 49 -8.65 -0.66 -5.86
C PHE A 49 -8.41 0.73 -5.26
N PHE A 50 -7.38 1.44 -5.71
CA PHE A 50 -7.07 2.79 -5.22
C PHE A 50 -8.17 3.80 -5.57
N TRP A 51 -8.76 3.69 -6.76
CA TRP A 51 -9.93 4.49 -7.15
C TRP A 51 -11.09 4.28 -6.16
N ARG A 52 -11.40 3.04 -5.80
CA ARG A 52 -12.48 2.72 -4.87
C ARG A 52 -12.22 3.25 -3.46
N GLN A 53 -10.99 3.08 -2.97
CA GLN A 53 -10.59 3.61 -1.65
C GLN A 53 -10.73 5.14 -1.61
N ARG A 54 -10.22 5.83 -2.65
CA ARG A 54 -10.33 7.29 -2.74
C ARG A 54 -11.77 7.77 -2.83
N LEU A 55 -12.61 7.07 -3.61
CA LEU A 55 -14.02 7.42 -3.78
C LEU A 55 -14.84 7.17 -2.50
N TRP A 56 -14.56 6.10 -1.77
CA TRP A 56 -15.17 5.86 -0.46
C TRP A 56 -14.90 6.99 0.51
N VAL A 57 -13.63 7.39 0.63
CA VAL A 57 -13.25 8.50 1.49
C VAL A 57 -13.94 9.80 1.07
N GLU A 58 -13.98 10.11 -0.24
CA GLU A 58 -14.68 11.29 -0.77
C GLU A 58 -16.17 11.32 -0.41
N VAL A 59 -16.85 10.18 -0.52
CA VAL A 59 -18.29 10.06 -0.27
C VAL A 59 -18.61 10.08 1.24
N THR A 60 -17.87 9.35 2.07
CA THR A 60 -18.19 9.22 3.51
C THR A 60 -17.99 10.53 4.27
N PHE A 61 -17.01 11.33 3.86
CA PHE A 61 -16.71 12.62 4.51
C PHE A 61 -17.33 13.81 3.76
N ALA A 62 -18.16 13.57 2.74
CA ALA A 62 -18.74 14.61 1.88
C ALA A 62 -17.71 15.63 1.34
N LEU A 63 -16.47 15.18 1.11
CA LEU A 63 -15.33 16.01 0.68
C LEU A 63 -15.52 16.58 -0.73
N SER A 64 -16.56 16.16 -1.45
CA SER A 64 -16.94 16.75 -2.74
C SER A 64 -17.44 18.19 -2.60
N MET A 65 -17.87 18.61 -1.40
CA MET A 65 -18.40 19.95 -1.14
C MET A 65 -17.37 20.90 -0.51
N LEU A 66 -16.23 20.37 -0.04
CA LEU A 66 -15.17 21.17 0.56
C LEU A 66 -14.24 21.71 -0.53
N GLU A 67 -13.62 22.87 -0.25
CA GLU A 67 -12.60 23.42 -1.13
C GLU A 67 -11.40 22.46 -1.25
N PRO A 68 -10.71 22.41 -2.40
CA PRO A 68 -9.62 21.46 -2.62
C PRO A 68 -8.49 21.55 -1.59
N TRP A 69 -8.25 22.74 -1.01
CA TRP A 69 -7.22 22.96 0.01
C TRP A 69 -7.68 22.45 1.39
N GLU A 70 -8.94 22.64 1.76
CA GLU A 70 -9.49 22.23 3.04
C GLU A 70 -9.51 20.69 3.14
N ARG A 71 -9.91 20.05 2.04
CA ARG A 71 -9.84 18.60 1.87
C ARG A 71 -8.43 18.05 2.12
N PHE A 72 -7.38 18.76 1.72
CA PHE A 72 -6.00 18.33 1.96
C PHE A 72 -5.66 18.35 3.46
N LEU A 73 -6.05 19.41 4.20
CA LEU A 73 -5.84 19.48 5.64
C LEU A 73 -6.55 18.36 6.40
N VAL A 74 -7.82 18.08 6.06
CA VAL A 74 -8.60 17.01 6.70
C VAL A 74 -7.90 15.65 6.52
N MET A 75 -7.41 15.36 5.30
CA MET A 75 -6.65 14.14 5.04
C MET A 75 -5.41 14.03 5.90
N VAL A 76 -4.62 15.10 5.99
CA VAL A 76 -3.39 15.12 6.79
C VAL A 76 -3.69 14.84 8.26
N VAL A 77 -4.69 15.52 8.84
CA VAL A 77 -5.08 15.31 10.25
C VAL A 77 -5.59 13.89 10.47
N PHE A 78 -6.40 13.35 9.54
CA PHE A 78 -6.89 11.98 9.63
C PHE A 78 -5.74 10.96 9.59
N TYR A 79 -4.82 11.09 8.63
CA TYR A 79 -3.65 10.21 8.54
C TYR A 79 -2.71 10.35 9.73
N LEU A 80 -2.53 11.55 10.27
CA LEU A 80 -1.73 11.77 11.47
C LEU A 80 -2.37 11.08 12.68
N THR A 81 -3.67 11.28 12.87
CA THR A 81 -4.41 10.65 13.98
C THR A 81 -4.40 9.13 13.86
N LEU A 82 -4.62 8.61 12.65
CA LEU A 82 -4.60 7.18 12.39
C LEU A 82 -3.18 6.60 12.51
N GLY A 83 -2.16 7.32 12.08
CA GLY A 83 -0.75 6.96 12.27
C GLY A 83 -0.35 6.92 13.74
N LEU A 84 -0.79 7.91 14.53
CA LEU A 84 -0.57 7.94 15.97
C LEU A 84 -1.33 6.80 16.66
N LEU A 85 -2.56 6.52 16.24
CA LEU A 85 -3.35 5.39 16.74
C LEU A 85 -2.68 4.06 16.41
N LEU A 86 -2.21 3.85 15.17
CA LEU A 86 -1.53 2.62 14.76
C LEU A 86 -0.20 2.45 15.51
N THR A 87 0.54 3.53 15.70
CA THR A 87 1.79 3.51 16.48
C THR A 87 1.51 3.19 17.95
N GLY A 88 0.49 3.82 18.54
CA GLY A 88 0.02 3.51 19.88
C GLY A 88 -0.45 2.06 20.00
N MET A 89 -1.20 1.56 19.02
CA MET A 89 -1.69 0.19 18.97
C MET A 89 -0.53 -0.81 18.87
N THR A 90 0.43 -0.58 17.99
CA THR A 90 1.60 -1.47 17.83
C THR A 90 2.51 -1.50 19.06
N LEU A 91 2.67 -0.38 19.78
CA LEU A 91 3.46 -0.35 21.03
C LEU A 91 2.70 -0.88 22.24
N TYR A 92 1.43 -0.52 22.40
CA TYR A 92 0.66 -0.76 23.63
C TYR A 92 -0.10 -2.09 23.59
N LEU A 93 -0.70 -2.44 22.46
CA LEU A 93 -1.55 -3.62 22.33
C LEU A 93 -0.84 -4.95 22.58
N PRO A 94 0.41 -5.22 22.12
CA PRO A 94 1.06 -6.50 22.42
C PRO A 94 1.27 -6.71 23.91
N HIS A 95 1.53 -5.65 24.68
CA HIS A 95 1.70 -5.74 26.12
C HIS A 95 0.39 -6.16 26.82
N HIS A 96 -0.74 -5.60 26.41
CA HIS A 96 -2.05 -5.96 26.97
C HIS A 96 -2.53 -7.34 26.54
N LEU A 97 -2.29 -7.72 25.28
CA LEU A 97 -2.60 -9.07 24.80
C LEU A 97 -1.79 -10.13 25.54
N ALA A 98 -0.53 -9.86 25.87
CA ALA A 98 0.32 -10.80 26.61
C ALA A 98 -0.19 -11.10 28.04
N GLN A 99 -0.81 -10.10 28.68
CA GLN A 99 -1.41 -10.28 29.99
C GLN A 99 -2.75 -11.02 29.90
N MET A 100 -3.58 -10.68 28.91
CA MET A 100 -4.88 -11.34 28.68
C MET A 100 -4.72 -12.80 28.27
N GLN A 101 -3.76 -13.12 27.39
CA GLN A 101 -3.51 -14.51 26.98
C GLN A 101 -3.11 -15.39 28.17
N THR A 102 -2.30 -14.88 29.10
CA THR A 102 -1.83 -15.66 30.25
C THR A 102 -2.98 -16.02 31.18
N ARG A 103 -3.90 -15.07 31.42
CA ARG A 103 -5.11 -15.30 32.21
C ARG A 103 -6.08 -16.23 31.48
N ALA A 104 -6.35 -15.97 30.20
CA ALA A 104 -7.24 -16.80 29.39
C ALA A 104 -6.77 -18.25 29.34
N ALA A 105 -5.47 -18.45 29.16
CA ALA A 105 -4.90 -19.76 29.01
C ALA A 105 -4.79 -20.50 30.37
N TYR A 106 -4.59 -19.79 31.48
CA TYR A 106 -4.78 -20.37 32.82
C TYR A 106 -6.20 -20.90 33.03
N TYR A 107 -7.23 -20.17 32.58
CA TYR A 107 -8.62 -20.64 32.69
C TYR A 107 -8.95 -21.79 31.75
N LEU A 108 -8.35 -21.84 30.56
CA LEU A 108 -8.69 -22.83 29.53
C LEU A 108 -7.96 -24.16 29.71
N PHE A 109 -6.68 -24.14 30.09
CA PHE A 109 -5.84 -25.35 30.15
C PHE A 109 -5.27 -25.64 31.55
N GLY A 110 -5.62 -24.84 32.56
CA GLY A 110 -5.08 -24.98 33.90
C GLY A 110 -3.59 -24.64 34.00
N ARG A 111 -2.91 -25.18 35.02
CA ARG A 111 -1.50 -24.86 35.35
C ARG A 111 -0.54 -25.27 34.23
N ASP A 112 -0.82 -26.35 33.52
CA ASP A 112 0.15 -27.02 32.65
C ASP A 112 0.29 -26.39 31.27
N GLY A 113 -0.73 -25.69 30.78
CA GLY A 113 -0.61 -25.07 29.48
C GLY A 113 0.29 -23.82 29.48
N VAL A 114 0.51 -23.15 30.63
CA VAL A 114 1.24 -21.85 30.72
C VAL A 114 2.61 -21.91 30.06
N SER A 115 3.29 -23.05 30.18
CA SER A 115 4.57 -23.31 29.54
C SER A 115 4.45 -23.53 28.02
N THR A 116 3.38 -24.17 27.55
CA THR A 116 3.17 -24.50 26.13
C THR A 116 2.87 -23.26 25.30
N TYR A 117 2.01 -22.34 25.76
CA TYR A 117 1.70 -21.13 24.99
C TYR A 117 2.82 -20.09 25.01
N ALA A 118 3.65 -20.07 26.06
CA ALA A 118 4.85 -19.23 26.11
C ALA A 118 5.87 -19.63 25.02
N SER A 119 6.05 -20.93 24.77
CA SER A 119 6.89 -21.40 23.65
C SER A 119 6.30 -21.09 22.28
N LEU A 120 4.97 -21.16 22.11
CA LEU A 120 4.31 -20.93 20.82
C LEU A 120 4.27 -19.44 20.43
N GLY A 121 4.05 -18.54 21.41
CA GLY A 121 4.01 -17.10 21.16
C GLY A 121 5.37 -16.52 20.73
N THR A 122 6.47 -17.06 21.26
CA THR A 122 7.84 -16.67 20.86
C THR A 122 8.17 -17.22 19.46
N SER A 123 7.71 -18.43 19.15
CA SER A 123 7.93 -19.10 17.87
C SER A 123 7.44 -18.31 16.65
N GLY A 124 6.28 -17.64 16.73
CA GLY A 124 5.76 -16.88 15.59
C GLY A 124 6.62 -15.67 15.21
N ALA A 125 7.12 -14.93 16.20
CA ALA A 125 8.01 -13.80 15.99
C ALA A 125 9.39 -14.25 15.48
N ASP A 126 9.89 -15.38 15.99
CA ASP A 126 11.17 -15.96 15.57
C ASP A 126 11.11 -16.53 14.14
N LEU A 127 9.98 -17.13 13.76
CA LEU A 127 9.74 -17.58 12.39
C LEU A 127 9.72 -16.41 11.39
N PHE A 128 9.05 -15.31 11.74
CA PHE A 128 9.04 -14.12 10.90
C PHE A 128 10.44 -13.49 10.79
N ARG A 129 11.15 -13.34 11.92
CA ARG A 129 12.54 -12.83 11.94
C ARG A 129 13.49 -13.73 11.15
N SER A 130 13.34 -15.04 11.27
CA SER A 130 14.10 -16.04 10.51
C SER A 130 13.81 -15.93 9.01
N ALA A 131 12.53 -15.85 8.62
CA ALA A 131 12.13 -15.68 7.22
C ALA A 131 12.67 -14.37 6.61
N VAL A 132 12.61 -13.27 7.36
CA VAL A 132 13.18 -11.99 6.95
C VAL A 132 14.70 -12.08 6.81
N ASN A 133 15.42 -12.63 7.79
CA ASN A 133 16.87 -12.82 7.71
C ASN A 133 17.27 -13.72 6.54
N SER A 134 16.49 -14.76 6.26
CA SER A 134 16.68 -15.67 5.12
C SER A 134 16.52 -14.94 3.79
N SER A 135 15.50 -14.09 3.68
CA SER A 135 15.22 -13.28 2.48
C SER A 135 16.24 -12.15 2.26
N LEU A 136 16.77 -11.56 3.33
CA LEU A 136 17.87 -10.59 3.26
C LEU A 136 19.18 -11.25 2.85
N ALA A 137 19.45 -12.47 3.36
CA ALA A 137 20.63 -13.24 2.98
C ALA A 137 20.59 -13.64 1.48
N SER A 138 19.41 -13.97 0.94
CA SER A 138 19.27 -14.28 -0.50
C SER A 138 19.42 -13.03 -1.39
N ILE A 139 19.05 -11.84 -0.92
CA ILE A 139 19.27 -10.57 -1.65
C ILE A 139 20.73 -10.11 -1.53
N ALA A 140 21.36 -10.26 -0.36
CA ALA A 140 22.77 -9.93 -0.18
C ALA A 140 23.67 -10.82 -1.05
N SER A 141 23.32 -12.09 -1.16
CA SER A 141 23.98 -13.00 -2.10
C SER A 141 23.59 -12.69 -3.55
N ALA A 142 22.38 -12.20 -3.84
CA ALA A 142 22.04 -11.58 -5.15
C ALA A 142 23.06 -10.52 -5.59
N GLY A 143 23.46 -9.64 -4.66
CA GLY A 143 24.48 -8.63 -4.90
C GLY A 143 25.89 -9.17 -5.17
N SER A 144 26.28 -10.33 -4.64
CA SER A 144 27.57 -10.94 -4.97
C SER A 144 27.57 -11.62 -6.34
N TYR A 145 26.43 -12.12 -6.81
CA TYR A 145 26.31 -12.61 -8.19
C TYR A 145 26.32 -11.46 -9.21
N THR A 146 25.77 -10.27 -8.88
CA THR A 146 25.88 -9.10 -9.77
C THR A 146 27.28 -8.49 -9.77
N ALA A 147 27.97 -8.49 -8.63
CA ALA A 147 29.36 -8.03 -8.53
C ALA A 147 30.34 -8.96 -9.29
N SER A 148 30.11 -10.27 -9.25
CA SER A 148 30.89 -11.24 -10.04
C SER A 148 30.56 -11.19 -11.54
N LEU A 149 29.31 -10.88 -11.92
CA LEU A 149 28.94 -10.63 -13.32
C LEU A 149 29.49 -9.29 -13.85
N ALA A 150 29.63 -8.29 -13.00
CA ALA A 150 30.23 -7.00 -13.33
C ALA A 150 31.77 -7.08 -13.52
N GLY A 151 32.41 -8.22 -13.21
CA GLY A 151 33.83 -8.43 -13.50
C GLY A 151 34.81 -7.60 -12.66
N TRP A 152 34.34 -6.97 -11.57
CA TRP A 152 35.23 -6.30 -10.61
C TRP A 152 35.76 -7.35 -9.62
N GLY A 153 36.61 -8.24 -10.15
CA GLY A 153 37.23 -9.34 -9.42
C GLY A 153 38.45 -8.89 -8.62
N SER A 154 38.50 -9.34 -7.37
CA SER A 154 39.54 -9.23 -6.36
C SER A 154 40.88 -9.87 -6.75
N GLN A 155 41.65 -9.25 -7.65
CA GLN A 155 43.03 -9.70 -7.96
C GLN A 155 44.14 -8.94 -7.20
N ALA A 156 43.82 -8.11 -6.20
CA ALA A 156 44.80 -7.23 -5.56
C ALA A 156 45.40 -7.76 -4.24
N ALA A 157 45.46 -9.08 -4.01
CA ALA A 157 45.96 -9.63 -2.74
C ALA A 157 46.98 -10.78 -2.91
N GLU A 158 47.76 -10.79 -3.99
CA GLU A 158 48.92 -11.67 -4.14
C GLU A 158 50.16 -10.89 -4.60
N LEU A 159 50.77 -10.10 -3.70
CA LEU A 159 52.18 -9.68 -3.67
C LEU A 159 52.56 -9.35 -2.22
#